data_AF-A0A9P8FKS6-F1
#
_entry.id   AF-A0A9P8FKS6-F1
#
_cell.length_a   1.000
_cell.length_b   1.000
_cell.length_c   1.000
_cell.angle_alpha   90.00
_cell.angle_beta   90.00
_cell.angle_gamma   90.00
#
_symmetry.space_group_name_H-M   'P 1'
#
loop_
_entity.id
_entity.type
_entity.pdbx_description
1 polymer ?
#
loop_
_entity_poly.entity_id
_entity_poly.type
_entity_poly.pdbx_seq_one_letter_code
_entity_poly.pdbx_strand_id
1 'polypeptide(L)'
;LDLLNGSFPAVIVVYAQWCPTSKSDRYDETVDNWFKQFWDLRKDHYYLHIDDFGRESLVDMATMTGKWIFPKKREFDLPYVKRTWATNSRTLSTNGWVDDVVKRLDLVLDPQQKLGDDKTDLEKDIYDHCKLSVQIQAFGGEKSKYFMNRNNGASYSWRDSTMVQVIDCFHDENGRKFADDWQEHNDKVMVGPGSNFSKIDKRMLWGSHGDWDLSNSEVWKTYYEDEDKYRKIGKVRGRNDPNATFTANPFAVKAVKAAKL
;
A
#
# COMPACT_ATOMS: atom_id res chain seq x y z
N LEU A 1 15.16 8.64 20.83
CA LEU A 1 14.45 9.21 19.66
C LEU A 1 14.77 10.70 19.45
N ASP A 2 15.24 11.42 20.48
CA ASP A 2 15.86 12.76 20.33
C ASP A 2 17.27 12.74 19.71
N LEU A 3 17.81 11.55 19.40
CA LEU A 3 19.17 11.35 18.88
C LEU A 3 19.35 11.75 17.42
N LEU A 4 18.29 12.16 16.72
CA LEU A 4 18.34 12.47 15.28
C LEU A 4 17.74 13.82 14.90
N ASN A 5 17.35 14.73 15.81
CA ASN A 5 16.79 16.04 15.41
C ASN A 5 15.68 15.99 14.32
N GLY A 6 14.91 14.89 14.21
CA GLY A 6 13.94 14.69 13.12
C GLY A 6 14.52 14.20 11.78
N SER A 7 15.84 14.08 11.63
CA SER A 7 16.50 13.42 10.50
C SER A 7 16.58 11.91 10.70
N PHE A 8 15.42 11.25 10.80
CA PHE A 8 15.38 9.82 10.50
C PHE A 8 15.70 9.64 9.01
N PRO A 9 16.61 8.72 8.62
CA PRO A 9 16.83 8.42 7.20
C PRO A 9 15.54 7.92 6.58
N ALA A 10 15.39 8.04 5.26
CA ALA A 10 14.29 7.41 4.57
C ALA A 10 14.32 5.88 4.84
N VAL A 11 13.16 5.25 5.01
CA VAL A 11 13.07 3.85 5.42
C VAL A 11 12.13 3.04 4.55
N ILE A 12 12.52 1.80 4.29
CA ILE A 12 11.66 0.78 3.71
C ILE A 12 11.28 -0.19 4.83
N VAL A 13 9.99 -0.38 5.05
CA VAL A 13 9.48 -1.34 6.02
C VAL A 13 8.96 -2.56 5.25
N VAL A 14 9.68 -3.67 5.37
CA VAL A 14 9.28 -4.93 4.73
C VAL A 14 8.57 -5.81 5.73
N TYR A 15 7.29 -6.11 5.47
CA TYR A 15 6.54 -7.12 6.21
C TYR A 15 6.63 -8.45 5.46
N ALA A 16 7.61 -9.27 5.84
CA ALA A 16 7.69 -10.64 5.37
C ALA A 16 6.83 -11.53 6.27
N GLN A 17 5.84 -12.19 5.69
CA GLN A 17 5.01 -13.15 6.40
C GLN A 17 4.91 -14.45 5.60
N TRP A 18 4.99 -15.57 6.30
CA TRP A 18 4.61 -16.86 5.72
C TRP A 18 3.15 -17.14 6.07
N CYS A 19 2.39 -17.53 5.05
CA CYS A 19 1.01 -17.95 5.21
C CYS A 19 0.86 -19.27 4.46
N PRO A 20 0.31 -20.32 5.09
CA PRO A 20 0.03 -21.56 4.39
C PRO A 20 -0.99 -21.29 3.29
N THR A 21 -0.61 -21.61 2.06
CA THR A 21 -1.45 -21.52 0.86
C THR A 21 -2.14 -22.85 0.56
N SER A 22 -1.86 -23.90 1.33
CA SER A 22 -2.56 -25.18 1.27
C SER A 22 -2.70 -25.81 2.65
N LYS A 23 -3.61 -26.80 2.79
CA LYS A 23 -3.74 -27.56 4.05
C LYS A 23 -2.52 -28.43 4.34
N SER A 24 -1.72 -28.75 3.32
CA SER A 24 -0.50 -29.53 3.44
C SER A 24 0.73 -28.66 3.70
N ASP A 25 0.65 -27.35 3.47
CA ASP A 25 1.77 -26.45 3.74
C ASP A 25 2.11 -26.52 5.23
N ARG A 26 3.39 -26.72 5.52
CA ARG A 26 3.95 -26.70 6.85
C ARG A 26 5.02 -25.64 6.88
N TYR A 27 5.16 -25.02 8.05
CA TYR A 27 6.35 -24.25 8.31
C TYR A 27 7.49 -25.27 8.51
N ASP A 28 8.47 -25.27 7.62
CA ASP A 28 9.59 -26.20 7.61
C ASP A 28 10.91 -25.47 7.29
N GLU A 29 11.99 -26.23 7.15
CA GLU A 29 13.33 -25.69 6.85
C GLU A 29 13.37 -24.90 5.53
N THR A 30 12.50 -25.20 4.57
CA THR A 30 12.43 -24.45 3.30
C THR A 30 11.89 -23.05 3.54
N VAL A 31 10.89 -22.92 4.41
CA VAL A 31 10.36 -21.61 4.83
C VAL A 31 11.40 -20.83 5.61
N ASP A 32 12.13 -21.49 6.52
CA ASP A 32 13.26 -20.87 7.25
C ASP A 32 14.36 -20.41 6.29
N ASN A 33 14.71 -21.19 5.27
CA ASN A 33 15.69 -20.80 4.25
C ASN A 33 15.22 -19.60 3.42
N TRP A 34 13.92 -19.43 3.21
CA TRP A 34 13.39 -18.22 2.58
C TRP A 34 13.56 -17.00 3.49
N PHE A 35 13.16 -17.09 4.76
CA PHE A 35 13.35 -15.99 5.73
C PHE A 35 14.80 -15.67 6.01
N LYS A 36 15.69 -16.66 5.89
CA LYS A 36 17.13 -16.49 6.06
C LYS A 36 17.70 -15.41 5.15
N GLN A 37 17.12 -15.15 3.98
CA GLN A 37 17.53 -14.04 3.13
C GLN A 37 17.40 -12.69 3.84
N PHE A 38 16.31 -12.47 4.59
CA PHE A 38 16.12 -11.26 5.41
C PHE A 38 17.02 -11.26 6.65
N TRP A 39 17.26 -12.41 7.25
CA TRP A 39 18.16 -12.50 8.41
C TRP A 39 19.61 -12.25 8.04
N ASP A 40 20.04 -12.67 6.85
CA ASP A 40 21.41 -12.45 6.38
C ASP A 40 21.66 -10.97 6.04
N LEU A 41 20.62 -10.19 5.72
CA LEU A 41 20.69 -8.72 5.62
C LEU A 41 21.06 -8.05 6.95
N ARG A 42 20.92 -8.72 8.11
CA ARG A 42 21.36 -8.18 9.42
C ARG A 42 22.87 -7.91 9.50
N LYS A 43 23.64 -8.45 8.56
CA LYS A 43 25.08 -8.18 8.44
C LYS A 43 25.36 -6.85 7.72
N ASP A 44 24.35 -6.25 7.11
CA ASP A 44 24.42 -4.95 6.48
C ASP A 44 24.18 -3.84 7.53
N HIS A 45 24.99 -2.79 7.49
CA HIS A 45 24.91 -1.66 8.42
C HIS A 45 23.64 -0.81 8.25
N TYR A 46 22.91 -0.98 7.15
CA TYR A 46 21.68 -0.23 6.86
C TYR A 46 20.39 -1.01 7.17
N TYR A 47 20.50 -2.19 7.76
CA TYR A 47 19.34 -3.04 8.07
C TYR A 47 19.03 -3.07 9.57
N LEU A 48 17.78 -2.78 9.93
CA LEU A 48 17.28 -2.93 11.29
C LEU A 48 16.22 -4.04 11.35
N HIS A 49 16.54 -5.15 12.01
CA HIS A 49 15.58 -6.19 12.32
C HIS A 49 14.87 -5.88 13.63
N ILE A 50 13.54 -5.75 13.60
CA ILE A 50 12.75 -5.40 14.79
C ILE A 50 12.29 -6.65 15.54
N ASP A 51 11.71 -7.66 14.87
CA ASP A 51 11.16 -8.85 15.54
C ASP A 51 10.85 -10.02 14.58
N ASP A 52 10.92 -11.25 15.07
CA ASP A 52 10.51 -12.49 14.37
C ASP A 52 9.26 -13.08 15.07
N PHE A 53 8.07 -12.58 14.73
CA PHE A 53 6.82 -13.02 15.37
C PHE A 53 6.44 -14.46 14.95
N GLY A 54 6.07 -15.30 15.92
CA GLY A 54 5.53 -16.64 15.63
C GLY A 54 6.56 -17.75 15.45
N ARG A 55 7.87 -17.46 15.40
CA ARG A 55 8.93 -18.48 15.30
C ARG A 55 9.21 -19.15 16.65
N GLU A 56 9.45 -18.35 17.69
CA GLU A 56 9.77 -18.85 19.03
C GLU A 56 8.59 -18.74 20.01
N SER A 57 7.64 -17.84 19.77
CA SER A 57 6.44 -17.69 20.59
C SER A 57 5.22 -17.32 19.75
N LEU A 58 4.08 -17.91 20.08
CA LEU A 58 2.79 -17.54 19.49
C LEU A 58 2.43 -16.12 19.95
N VAL A 59 2.27 -15.23 18.98
CA VAL A 59 1.82 -13.85 19.21
C VAL A 59 0.40 -13.72 18.69
N ASP A 60 -0.48 -13.11 19.48
CA ASP A 60 -1.85 -12.91 19.06
C ASP A 60 -1.95 -11.86 17.92
N MET A 61 -3.02 -11.96 17.14
CA MET A 61 -3.24 -11.07 15.99
C MET A 61 -3.31 -9.59 16.38
N ALA A 62 -3.81 -9.24 17.57
CA ALA A 62 -3.94 -7.85 17.98
C ALA A 62 -2.57 -7.25 18.29
N THR A 63 -1.69 -8.00 18.98
CA THR A 63 -0.30 -7.62 19.22
C THR A 63 0.47 -7.48 17.92
N MET A 64 0.38 -8.47 17.01
CA MET A 64 1.04 -8.41 15.71
C MET A 64 0.53 -7.23 14.87
N THR A 65 -0.79 -7.02 14.81
CA THR A 65 -1.39 -5.89 14.09
C THR A 65 -0.99 -4.56 14.71
N GLY A 66 -0.90 -4.47 16.04
CA GLY A 66 -0.46 -3.26 16.73
C GLY A 66 0.96 -2.86 16.36
N LYS A 67 1.86 -3.83 16.17
CA LYS A 67 3.23 -3.59 15.68
C LYS A 67 3.27 -3.22 14.20
N TRP A 68 2.37 -3.80 13.40
CA TRP A 68 2.22 -3.48 11.98
C TRP A 68 1.78 -2.02 11.76
N ILE A 69 0.80 -1.53 12.52
CA ILE A 69 0.24 -0.19 12.28
C ILE A 69 1.02 0.97 12.92
N PHE A 70 2.22 0.72 13.47
CA PHE A 70 3.06 1.69 14.21
C PHE A 70 2.30 2.50 15.28
N PRO A 71 2.30 2.10 16.56
CA PRO A 71 1.48 2.78 17.55
C PRO A 71 1.94 4.23 17.80
N LYS A 72 0.99 5.17 17.69
CA LYS A 72 1.03 6.61 18.03
C LYS A 72 2.00 7.52 17.26
N LYS A 73 3.18 7.08 16.84
CA LYS A 73 4.16 7.93 16.12
C LYS A 73 4.27 7.48 14.66
N ARG A 74 4.05 8.42 13.74
CA ARG A 74 4.29 8.21 12.31
C ARG A 74 5.77 8.03 12.04
N GLU A 75 6.09 7.47 10.88
CA GLU A 75 7.44 7.18 10.42
C GLU A 75 8.29 8.46 10.36
N PHE A 76 7.69 9.56 9.91
CA PHE A 76 8.30 10.89 9.92
C PHE A 76 7.30 11.93 10.43
N ASP A 77 7.82 12.94 11.13
CA ASP A 77 7.06 14.14 11.50
C ASP A 77 7.08 15.15 10.35
N LEU A 78 6.57 14.73 9.18
CA LEU A 78 6.54 15.49 7.93
C LEU A 78 5.18 15.31 7.23
N PRO A 79 4.73 16.29 6.42
CA PRO A 79 3.64 16.08 5.47
C PRO A 79 4.05 15.03 4.42
N TYR A 80 3.06 14.40 3.78
CA TYR A 80 3.29 13.34 2.81
C TYR A 80 2.20 13.25 1.75
N VAL A 81 2.59 12.70 0.60
CA VAL A 81 1.70 12.31 -0.49
C VAL A 81 1.52 10.80 -0.44
N LYS A 82 0.33 10.37 0.00
CA LYS A 82 -0.02 8.96 0.16
C LYS A 82 -0.25 8.28 -1.19
N ARG A 83 0.23 7.03 -1.32
CA ARG A 83 -0.22 6.12 -2.39
C ARG A 83 -0.40 4.70 -1.90
N THR A 84 -1.48 4.07 -2.37
CA THR A 84 -1.81 2.70 -2.03
C THR A 84 -2.42 2.01 -3.23
N TRP A 85 -1.81 0.90 -3.65
CA TRP A 85 -2.29 0.09 -4.77
C TRP A 85 -2.38 -1.37 -4.37
N ALA A 86 -3.38 -2.06 -4.92
CA ALA A 86 -3.55 -3.50 -4.78
C ALA A 86 -3.48 -4.19 -6.15
N THR A 87 -3.07 -5.45 -6.16
CA THR A 87 -3.04 -6.27 -7.37
C THR A 87 -3.52 -7.67 -7.06
N ASN A 88 -4.03 -8.37 -8.09
CA ASN A 88 -4.28 -9.81 -8.07
C ASN A 88 -3.23 -10.60 -8.87
N SER A 89 -2.14 -9.94 -9.31
CA SER A 89 -1.05 -10.57 -10.05
C SER A 89 -0.39 -11.69 -9.23
N ARG A 90 0.04 -12.74 -9.93
CA ARG A 90 0.78 -13.89 -9.36
C ARG A 90 2.16 -14.05 -9.97
N THR A 91 2.58 -13.11 -10.82
CA THR A 91 3.85 -13.15 -11.57
C THR A 91 4.78 -12.02 -11.19
N LEU A 92 4.51 -11.33 -10.08
CA LEU A 92 5.28 -10.17 -9.61
C LEU A 92 6.78 -10.45 -9.44
N SER A 93 7.17 -11.70 -9.13
CA SER A 93 8.57 -12.09 -8.98
C SER A 93 9.33 -12.24 -10.30
N THR A 94 8.64 -12.24 -11.45
CA THR A 94 9.25 -12.53 -12.76
C THR A 94 8.83 -11.59 -13.88
N ASN A 95 7.88 -10.68 -13.62
CA ASN A 95 7.31 -9.81 -14.66
C ASN A 95 7.93 -8.41 -14.71
N GLY A 96 9.01 -8.14 -13.97
CA GLY A 96 9.68 -6.84 -13.93
C GLY A 96 9.15 -5.86 -12.89
N TRP A 97 8.11 -6.20 -12.12
CA TRP A 97 7.60 -5.31 -11.06
C TRP A 97 8.64 -4.93 -10.02
N VAL A 98 9.51 -5.88 -9.62
CA VAL A 98 10.57 -5.60 -8.65
C VAL A 98 11.51 -4.51 -9.16
N ASP A 99 11.94 -4.62 -10.42
CA ASP A 99 12.84 -3.63 -11.05
C ASP A 99 12.16 -2.26 -11.16
N ASP A 100 10.87 -2.23 -11.52
CA ASP A 100 10.08 -1.00 -11.59
C ASP A 100 10.01 -0.31 -10.22
N VAL A 101 9.72 -1.06 -9.14
CA VAL A 101 9.65 -0.50 -7.78
C VAL A 101 11.02 -0.01 -7.34
N VAL A 102 12.06 -0.83 -7.46
CA VAL A 102 13.43 -0.47 -7.06
C VAL A 102 13.87 0.81 -7.78
N LYS A 103 13.68 0.90 -9.10
CA LYS A 103 13.99 2.11 -9.87
C LYS A 103 13.31 3.35 -9.31
N ARG A 104 12.04 3.26 -8.88
CA ARG A 104 11.32 4.41 -8.28
C ARG A 104 11.82 4.76 -6.89
N LEU A 105 12.15 3.77 -6.06
CA LEU A 105 12.68 3.99 -4.71
C LEU A 105 14.09 4.61 -4.74
N ASP A 106 14.95 4.16 -5.65
CA ASP A 106 16.32 4.65 -5.78
C ASP A 106 16.40 6.15 -6.06
N LEU A 107 15.40 6.73 -6.75
CA LEU A 107 15.33 8.19 -6.96
C LEU A 107 15.33 8.98 -5.65
N VAL A 108 14.77 8.42 -4.58
CA VAL A 108 14.67 9.08 -3.27
C VAL A 108 15.74 8.59 -2.30
N LEU A 109 16.23 7.35 -2.46
CA LEU A 109 17.10 6.71 -1.49
C LEU A 109 18.58 6.69 -1.89
N ASP A 110 18.90 6.67 -3.18
CA ASP A 110 20.26 6.49 -3.67
C ASP A 110 21.04 7.81 -3.68
N PRO A 111 22.12 7.96 -2.89
CA PRO A 111 22.97 9.15 -2.93
C PRO A 111 23.55 9.46 -4.30
N GLN A 112 23.66 8.47 -5.21
CA GLN A 112 24.10 8.70 -6.59
C GLN A 112 23.17 9.64 -7.35
N GLN A 113 21.90 9.77 -6.95
CA GLN A 113 20.99 10.76 -7.52
C GLN A 113 21.51 12.20 -7.33
N LYS A 114 22.25 12.45 -6.24
CA LYS A 114 22.87 13.73 -5.97
C LYS A 114 24.34 13.79 -6.38
N LEU A 115 25.07 12.72 -6.10
CA LEU A 115 26.53 12.65 -6.15
C LEU A 115 27.08 12.12 -7.47
N GLY A 116 26.26 11.46 -8.28
CA GLY A 116 26.67 10.83 -9.53
C GLY A 116 26.86 11.82 -10.69
N ASP A 117 27.65 11.41 -11.67
CA ASP A 117 27.92 12.17 -12.89
C ASP A 117 26.78 12.05 -13.92
N ASP A 118 26.02 10.95 -13.90
CA ASP A 118 24.85 10.75 -14.75
C ASP A 118 23.62 11.46 -14.16
N LYS A 119 23.16 12.48 -14.88
CA LYS A 119 22.06 13.36 -14.46
C LYS A 119 20.79 13.23 -15.31
N THR A 120 20.67 12.15 -16.08
CA THR A 120 19.66 12.00 -17.14
C THR A 120 18.24 11.74 -16.63
N ASP A 121 18.08 11.02 -15.51
CA ASP A 121 16.78 10.62 -14.93
C ASP A 121 16.40 11.45 -13.67
N LEU A 122 17.10 12.56 -13.41
CA LEU A 122 17.00 13.25 -12.12
C LEU A 122 15.71 14.09 -11.98
N GLU A 123 14.79 13.60 -11.15
CA GLU A 123 13.95 14.46 -10.31
C GLU A 123 14.86 15.11 -9.25
N LYS A 124 15.74 16.03 -9.68
CA LYS A 124 17.01 16.50 -9.04
C LYS A 124 16.97 16.81 -7.55
N ASP A 125 15.80 17.07 -7.02
CA ASP A 125 15.60 17.60 -5.69
C ASP A 125 14.79 16.63 -4.80
N ILE A 126 14.30 15.50 -5.35
CA ILE A 126 13.53 14.53 -4.57
C ILE A 126 14.39 13.84 -3.50
N TYR A 127 15.64 13.52 -3.81
CA TYR A 127 16.59 12.95 -2.85
C TYR A 127 16.83 13.88 -1.65
N ASP A 128 16.88 15.19 -1.90
CA ASP A 128 17.19 16.19 -0.87
C ASP A 128 15.98 16.55 0.00
N HIS A 129 14.78 16.52 -0.58
CA HIS A 129 13.58 17.05 0.07
C HIS A 129 12.53 16.00 0.43
N CYS A 130 12.70 14.74 0.00
CA CYS A 130 11.73 13.69 0.25
C CYS A 130 12.29 12.52 1.05
N LYS A 131 11.38 11.82 1.73
CA LYS A 131 11.64 10.56 2.43
C LYS A 131 10.54 9.57 2.12
N LEU A 132 10.86 8.29 2.14
CA LEU A 132 9.89 7.24 1.88
C LEU A 132 9.52 6.51 3.15
N SER A 133 8.23 6.18 3.28
CA SER A 133 7.75 5.03 4.04
C SER A 133 7.13 4.04 3.05
N VAL A 134 7.68 2.84 3.00
CA VAL A 134 7.23 1.80 2.08
C VAL A 134 6.75 0.61 2.89
N GLN A 135 5.55 0.12 2.58
CA GLN A 135 4.99 -1.10 3.15
C GLN A 135 4.47 -1.97 2.01
N ILE A 136 5.01 -3.17 1.85
CA ILE A 136 4.59 -4.14 0.84
C ILE A 136 4.15 -5.40 1.55
N GLN A 137 2.94 -5.90 1.27
CA GLN A 137 2.36 -7.01 2.01
C GLN A 137 1.56 -7.96 1.12
N ALA A 138 1.81 -9.25 1.32
CA ALA A 138 0.95 -10.32 0.82
C ALA A 138 -0.41 -10.30 1.54
N PHE A 139 -1.49 -10.00 0.82
CA PHE A 139 -2.84 -9.92 1.39
C PHE A 139 -3.65 -11.21 1.19
N GLY A 140 -3.45 -11.89 0.07
CA GLY A 140 -4.42 -12.88 -0.40
C GLY A 140 -3.82 -14.13 -1.02
N GLY A 141 -4.34 -14.50 -2.19
CA GLY A 141 -4.18 -15.83 -2.76
C GLY A 141 -5.35 -16.75 -2.43
N GLU A 142 -5.55 -17.80 -3.23
CA GLU A 142 -6.76 -18.65 -3.24
C GLU A 142 -7.16 -19.23 -1.89
N LYS A 143 -6.19 -19.36 -0.98
CA LYS A 143 -6.34 -20.08 0.28
C LYS A 143 -6.20 -19.17 1.49
N SER A 144 -5.95 -17.89 1.26
CA SER A 144 -6.09 -16.86 2.28
C SER A 144 -7.54 -16.80 2.76
N LYS A 145 -7.74 -16.58 4.06
CA LYS A 145 -9.07 -16.28 4.61
C LYS A 145 -9.66 -15.02 4.00
N TYR A 146 -8.78 -14.09 3.60
CA TYR A 146 -9.15 -12.88 2.87
C TYR A 146 -9.89 -13.20 1.57
N PHE A 147 -9.33 -14.06 0.71
CA PHE A 147 -9.97 -14.48 -0.53
C PHE A 147 -11.17 -15.40 -0.31
N MET A 148 -11.06 -16.38 0.59
CA MET A 148 -12.13 -17.34 0.84
C MET A 148 -13.41 -16.68 1.37
N ASN A 149 -13.30 -15.55 2.07
CA ASN A 149 -14.43 -14.79 2.60
C ASN A 149 -14.99 -13.72 1.64
N ARG A 150 -14.59 -13.70 0.35
CA ARG A 150 -14.97 -12.62 -0.58
C ARG A 150 -16.48 -12.42 -0.78
N ASN A 151 -17.26 -13.49 -0.65
CA ASN A 151 -18.71 -13.48 -0.85
C ASN A 151 -19.50 -13.50 0.47
N ASN A 152 -18.90 -13.01 1.57
CA ASN A 152 -19.54 -13.03 2.90
C ASN A 152 -20.56 -11.89 3.12
N GLY A 153 -20.97 -11.17 2.06
CA GLY A 153 -21.89 -10.05 2.15
C GLY A 153 -21.27 -8.71 2.57
N ALA A 154 -19.94 -8.63 2.74
CA ALA A 154 -19.25 -7.36 3.01
C ALA A 154 -19.26 -6.41 1.80
N SER A 155 -19.16 -5.10 2.07
CA SER A 155 -19.08 -4.05 1.05
C SER A 155 -17.71 -3.94 0.37
N TYR A 156 -16.71 -4.64 0.88
CA TYR A 156 -15.33 -4.53 0.40
C TYR A 156 -15.10 -5.40 -0.85
N SER A 157 -14.46 -4.83 -1.87
CA SER A 157 -14.43 -5.40 -3.23
C SER A 157 -13.16 -6.18 -3.57
N TRP A 158 -11.98 -5.65 -3.25
CA TRP A 158 -10.70 -6.19 -3.72
C TRP A 158 -10.18 -7.40 -2.94
N ARG A 159 -11.08 -8.34 -2.62
CA ARG A 159 -10.80 -9.60 -1.93
C ARG A 159 -10.00 -10.59 -2.77
N ASP A 160 -9.89 -10.34 -4.07
CA ASP A 160 -9.03 -11.08 -5.00
C ASP A 160 -7.56 -10.64 -4.98
N SER A 161 -7.23 -9.58 -4.23
CA SER A 161 -5.88 -9.04 -4.18
C SER A 161 -4.90 -10.05 -3.56
N THR A 162 -3.76 -10.25 -4.23
CA THR A 162 -2.63 -11.07 -3.79
C THR A 162 -1.63 -10.24 -2.98
N MET A 163 -1.38 -9.00 -3.42
CA MET A 163 -0.42 -8.06 -2.83
C MET A 163 -1.05 -6.67 -2.71
N VAL A 164 -0.71 -5.94 -1.64
CA VAL A 164 -0.97 -4.51 -1.48
C VAL A 164 0.36 -3.83 -1.18
N GLN A 165 0.57 -2.66 -1.76
CA GLN A 165 1.70 -1.80 -1.42
C GLN A 165 1.23 -0.40 -1.05
N VAL A 166 1.85 0.17 -0.03
CA VAL A 166 1.74 1.55 0.40
C VAL A 166 3.12 2.16 0.22
N ILE A 167 3.20 3.21 -0.58
CA ILE A 167 4.47 3.88 -0.86
C ILE A 167 4.20 5.35 -0.65
N ASP A 168 4.52 5.84 0.54
CA ASP A 168 4.23 7.21 0.95
C ASP A 168 5.48 8.07 0.80
N CYS A 169 5.33 9.21 0.09
CA CYS A 169 6.40 10.17 -0.12
C CYS A 169 6.23 11.34 0.83
N PHE A 170 7.00 11.34 1.92
CA PHE A 170 7.10 12.43 2.87
C PHE A 170 7.99 13.52 2.28
N HIS A 171 7.72 14.77 2.64
CA HIS A 171 8.46 15.90 2.10
C HIS A 171 8.64 17.01 3.14
N ASP A 172 9.72 17.78 2.99
CA ASP A 172 9.87 19.05 3.71
C ASP A 172 9.03 20.17 3.05
N GLU A 173 9.22 21.41 3.50
CA GLU A 173 8.50 22.58 2.96
C GLU A 173 8.76 22.86 1.47
N ASN A 174 9.90 22.43 0.93
CA ASN A 174 10.29 22.63 -0.47
C ASN A 174 10.01 21.38 -1.33
N GLY A 175 9.80 20.22 -0.70
CA GLY A 175 9.66 18.94 -1.36
C GLY A 175 8.29 18.62 -1.96
N ARG A 176 7.26 19.44 -1.68
CA ARG A 176 5.87 19.07 -2.00
C ARG A 176 5.65 18.76 -3.48
N LYS A 177 6.18 19.60 -4.36
CA LYS A 177 6.01 19.43 -5.80
C LYS A 177 6.70 18.16 -6.30
N PHE A 178 7.90 17.87 -5.81
CA PHE A 178 8.62 16.65 -6.17
C PHE A 178 7.87 15.40 -5.70
N ALA A 179 7.32 15.40 -4.49
CA ALA A 179 6.52 14.30 -3.99
C ALA A 179 5.23 14.07 -4.82
N ASP A 180 4.53 15.14 -5.23
CA ASP A 180 3.34 15.03 -6.08
C ASP A 180 3.70 14.49 -7.47
N ASP A 181 4.72 15.05 -8.13
CA ASP A 181 5.16 14.64 -9.48
C ASP A 181 5.63 13.17 -9.49
N TRP A 182 6.41 12.77 -8.47
CA TRP A 182 6.91 11.41 -8.31
C TRP A 182 5.76 10.41 -8.13
N GLN A 183 4.75 10.76 -7.33
CA GLN A 183 3.58 9.90 -7.14
C GLN A 183 2.69 9.82 -8.38
N GLU A 184 2.55 10.92 -9.13
CA GLU A 184 1.85 10.88 -10.43
C GLU A 184 2.56 9.94 -11.42
N HIS A 185 3.90 9.93 -11.42
CA HIS A 185 4.65 8.98 -12.21
C HIS A 185 4.48 7.54 -11.70
N ASN A 186 4.49 7.34 -10.37
CA ASN A 186 4.22 6.03 -9.80
C ASN A 186 2.84 5.50 -10.15
N ASP A 187 1.80 6.35 -10.23
CA ASP A 187 0.47 5.92 -10.68
C ASP A 187 0.53 5.33 -12.10
N LYS A 188 1.33 5.92 -13.00
CA LYS A 188 1.54 5.40 -14.38
C LYS A 188 2.28 4.06 -14.39
N VAL A 189 3.27 3.89 -13.50
CA VAL A 189 4.06 2.64 -13.38
C VAL A 189 3.26 1.53 -12.72
N MET A 190 2.52 1.83 -11.65
CA MET A 190 1.88 0.82 -10.80
C MET A 190 0.48 0.42 -11.28
N VAL A 191 -0.26 1.31 -11.95
CA VAL A 191 -1.62 1.02 -12.41
C VAL A 191 -1.94 1.51 -13.82
N GLY A 192 -0.95 2.02 -14.55
CA GLY A 192 -1.12 2.42 -15.95
C GLY A 192 -1.18 1.23 -16.93
N PRO A 193 -1.47 1.47 -18.23
CA PRO A 193 -1.67 0.42 -19.24
C PRO A 193 -0.49 -0.56 -19.39
N GLY A 194 0.74 -0.09 -19.16
CA GLY A 194 1.98 -0.88 -19.21
C GLY A 194 2.38 -1.52 -17.89
N SER A 195 1.64 -1.30 -16.79
CA SER A 195 2.06 -1.66 -15.44
C SER A 195 2.35 -3.15 -15.27
N ASN A 196 3.48 -3.47 -14.64
CA ASN A 196 3.80 -4.82 -14.20
C ASN A 196 3.16 -5.17 -12.84
N PHE A 197 2.68 -4.17 -12.09
CA PHE A 197 2.05 -4.42 -10.79
C PHE A 197 0.58 -4.83 -10.94
N SER A 198 -0.27 -3.95 -11.46
CA SER A 198 -1.71 -4.19 -11.63
C SER A 198 -2.21 -3.66 -12.96
N LYS A 199 -3.06 -4.47 -13.63
CA LYS A 199 -3.74 -4.08 -14.87
C LYS A 199 -5.02 -3.28 -14.64
N ILE A 200 -5.48 -3.24 -13.39
CA ILE A 200 -6.67 -2.50 -12.96
C ILE A 200 -6.25 -1.66 -11.77
N ASP A 201 -6.64 -0.39 -11.74
CA ASP A 201 -6.42 0.46 -10.58
C ASP A 201 -7.33 0.01 -9.43
N LYS A 202 -6.75 -0.68 -8.45
CA LYS A 202 -7.43 -1.16 -7.24
C LYS A 202 -6.87 -0.42 -6.04
N ARG A 203 -7.71 0.37 -5.37
CA ARG A 203 -7.36 1.19 -4.21
C ARG A 203 -8.06 0.74 -2.95
N MET A 204 -7.39 0.92 -1.83
CA MET A 204 -7.92 0.61 -0.50
C MET A 204 -8.60 1.84 0.10
N LEU A 205 -9.77 1.68 0.75
CA LEU A 205 -10.49 2.82 1.34
C LEU A 205 -9.68 3.59 2.39
N TRP A 206 -8.82 2.92 3.16
CA TRP A 206 -7.94 3.55 4.16
C TRP A 206 -6.72 4.24 3.54
N GLY A 207 -6.45 3.98 2.26
CA GLY A 207 -5.34 4.52 1.48
C GLY A 207 -5.79 5.42 0.34
N SER A 208 -6.97 6.06 0.48
CA SER A 208 -7.58 6.84 -0.59
C SER A 208 -6.74 8.06 -1.01
N HIS A 209 -6.68 8.33 -2.31
CA HIS A 209 -5.92 9.43 -2.92
C HIS A 209 -6.53 9.89 -4.25
N GLY A 210 -6.09 11.05 -4.76
CA GLY A 210 -6.55 11.63 -6.02
C GLY A 210 -7.85 12.43 -5.86
N ASP A 211 -8.76 12.30 -6.82
CA ASP A 211 -10.11 12.87 -6.75
C ASP A 211 -10.93 12.18 -5.63
N TRP A 212 -11.58 13.00 -4.81
CA TRP A 212 -12.35 12.56 -3.64
C TRP A 212 -13.86 12.50 -3.92
N ASP A 213 -14.32 12.83 -5.14
CA ASP A 213 -15.72 12.66 -5.50
C ASP A 213 -16.01 11.19 -5.85
N LEU A 214 -16.46 10.43 -4.86
CA LEU A 214 -16.80 9.01 -5.05
C LEU A 214 -18.10 8.83 -5.87
N SER A 215 -18.75 9.91 -6.32
CA SER A 215 -19.85 9.87 -7.29
C SER A 215 -19.39 9.82 -8.75
N ASN A 216 -18.12 10.18 -9.00
CA ASN A 216 -17.47 10.11 -10.31
C ASN A 216 -17.15 8.65 -10.67
N SER A 217 -17.45 8.24 -11.91
CA SER A 217 -17.20 6.87 -12.38
C SER A 217 -15.73 6.50 -12.40
N GLU A 218 -14.87 7.47 -12.70
CA GLU A 218 -13.43 7.22 -12.77
C GLU A 218 -12.81 7.05 -11.38
N VAL A 219 -13.50 7.52 -10.33
CA VAL A 219 -13.08 7.33 -8.94
C VAL A 219 -13.67 6.07 -8.36
N TRP A 220 -14.99 5.87 -8.39
CA TRP A 220 -15.58 4.73 -7.67
C TRP A 220 -15.13 3.38 -8.24
N LYS A 221 -14.84 3.28 -9.53
CA LYS A 221 -14.32 2.05 -10.16
C LYS A 221 -12.98 1.60 -9.58
N THR A 222 -12.22 2.50 -8.96
CA THR A 222 -10.97 2.12 -8.29
C THR A 222 -11.19 1.55 -6.89
N TYR A 223 -12.39 1.67 -6.31
CA TYR A 223 -12.74 1.17 -4.97
C TYR A 223 -13.80 0.06 -4.97
N TYR A 224 -14.57 -0.08 -6.05
CA TYR A 224 -15.64 -1.08 -6.17
C TYR A 224 -15.50 -1.92 -7.44
N GLU A 225 -15.74 -3.23 -7.30
CA GLU A 225 -15.52 -4.23 -8.37
C GLU A 225 -16.47 -4.06 -9.55
N ASP A 226 -17.68 -3.56 -9.32
CA ASP A 226 -18.68 -3.35 -10.35
C ASP A 226 -19.72 -2.28 -9.94
N GLU A 227 -20.48 -1.82 -10.93
CA GLU A 227 -21.54 -0.82 -10.73
C GLU A 227 -22.67 -1.38 -9.86
N ASP A 228 -22.95 -2.69 -9.93
CA ASP A 228 -24.04 -3.31 -9.19
C ASP A 228 -23.81 -3.27 -7.68
N LYS A 229 -22.60 -3.59 -7.22
CA LYS A 229 -22.18 -3.46 -5.82
C LYS A 229 -22.20 -1.99 -5.40
N TYR A 230 -21.64 -1.08 -6.20
CA TYR A 230 -21.66 0.35 -5.91
C TYR A 230 -23.09 0.88 -5.74
N ARG A 231 -23.99 0.58 -6.68
CA ARG A 231 -25.41 0.95 -6.63
C ARG A 231 -26.16 0.28 -5.48
N LYS A 232 -25.87 -0.98 -5.16
CA LYS A 232 -26.47 -1.68 -4.02
C LYS A 232 -26.15 -0.95 -2.71
N ILE A 233 -24.89 -0.55 -2.52
CA ILE A 233 -24.48 0.27 -1.36
C ILE A 233 -25.16 1.63 -1.40
N GLY A 234 -25.24 2.28 -2.57
CA GLY A 234 -25.95 3.55 -2.76
C GLY A 234 -27.44 3.49 -2.38
N LYS A 235 -28.14 2.38 -2.68
CA LYS A 235 -29.53 2.13 -2.25
C LYS A 235 -29.65 1.96 -0.75
N VAL A 236 -28.68 1.28 -0.11
CA VAL A 236 -28.65 1.15 1.36
C VAL A 236 -28.43 2.53 1.99
N ARG A 237 -27.50 3.33 1.48
CA ARG A 237 -27.27 4.72 1.94
C ARG A 237 -28.53 5.57 1.76
N GLY A 238 -29.15 5.59 0.58
CA GLY A 238 -30.35 6.41 0.33
C GLY A 238 -31.54 6.09 1.25
N ARG A 239 -31.61 4.86 1.77
CA ARG A 239 -32.62 4.45 2.76
C ARG A 239 -32.30 4.89 4.18
N ASN A 240 -31.03 4.82 4.58
CA ASN A 240 -30.61 5.00 5.98
C ASN A 240 -30.04 6.40 6.26
N ASP A 241 -29.56 7.11 5.24
CA ASP A 241 -29.03 8.47 5.32
C ASP A 241 -29.62 9.36 4.18
N PRO A 242 -30.96 9.49 4.08
CA PRO A 242 -31.61 10.18 2.96
C PRO A 242 -31.28 11.68 2.88
N ASN A 243 -30.91 12.28 4.01
CA ASN A 243 -30.60 13.70 4.14
C ASN A 243 -29.08 13.97 4.20
N ALA A 244 -28.26 12.94 3.99
CA ALA A 244 -26.81 13.03 4.06
C ALA A 244 -26.26 13.52 5.43
N THR A 245 -27.00 13.28 6.51
CA THR A 245 -26.63 13.63 7.89
C THR A 245 -25.27 13.05 8.29
N PHE A 246 -24.96 11.83 7.82
CA PHE A 246 -23.70 11.14 8.13
C PHE A 246 -22.66 11.24 7.02
N THR A 247 -22.87 12.13 6.04
CA THR A 247 -21.97 12.30 4.91
C THR A 247 -21.07 13.51 5.13
N ALA A 248 -19.87 13.26 5.66
CA ALA A 248 -18.95 14.33 6.02
C ALA A 248 -18.25 14.99 4.81
N ASN A 249 -18.10 14.28 3.69
CA ASN A 249 -17.38 14.77 2.51
C ASN A 249 -17.84 14.04 1.21
N PRO A 250 -17.41 14.48 0.02
CA PRO A 250 -17.76 13.86 -1.26
C PRO A 250 -17.27 12.42 -1.45
N PHE A 251 -16.36 11.93 -0.59
CA PHE A 251 -15.83 10.57 -0.64
C PHE A 251 -16.79 9.57 0.01
N ALA A 252 -18.02 9.54 -0.51
CA ALA A 252 -19.09 8.70 -0.03
C ALA A 252 -19.93 8.18 -1.22
N VAL A 253 -20.24 6.88 -1.22
CA VAL A 253 -20.99 6.21 -2.29
C VAL A 253 -22.30 6.94 -2.56
N LYS A 254 -22.52 7.41 -3.79
CA LYS A 254 -23.70 8.20 -4.16
C LYS A 254 -24.99 7.55 -3.67
N ALA A 255 -25.77 8.29 -2.88
CA ALA A 255 -27.06 7.82 -2.40
C ALA A 255 -28.03 7.66 -3.59
N VAL A 256 -28.62 6.48 -3.71
CA VAL A 256 -29.70 6.22 -4.67
C VAL A 256 -31.01 6.41 -3.92
N LYS A 257 -31.72 7.50 -4.20
CA LYS A 257 -33.03 7.75 -3.60
C LYS A 257 -33.96 6.60 -3.97
N ALA A 258 -34.63 6.03 -2.97
CA ALA A 258 -35.76 5.15 -3.24
C ALA A 258 -36.80 5.95 -4.02
N ALA A 259 -37.38 5.37 -5.08
CA ALA A 259 -38.58 5.92 -5.66
C ALA A 259 -39.60 6.09 -4.53
N LYS A 260 -40.24 7.26 -4.43
CA LYS A 260 -41.39 7.41 -3.55
C LYS A 260 -42.41 6.36 -4.00
N LEU A 261 -42.70 5.40 -3.13
CA LEU A 261 -43.84 4.49 -3.29
C LEU A 261 -45.12 5.32 -3.32
#